data_AF-A0A532ELF4-F1
#
_entry.id   AF-A0A532ELF4-F1
#
_cell.length_a   1.000
_cell.length_b   1.000
_cell.length_c   1.000
_cell.angle_alpha   90.00
_cell.angle_beta   90.00
_cell.angle_gamma   90.00
#
_symmetry.space_group_name_H-M   'P 1'
#
loop_
_entity.id
_entity.type
_entity.pdbx_description
1 polymer ?
#
loop_
_entity_poly.entity_id
_entity_poly.type
_entity_poly.pdbx_seq_one_letter_code
_entity_poly.pdbx_strand_id
1 'polypeptide(L)' 'MDLERELGISLMEMRNRRRQSIDEALTRLHDGTYGMCAECGIEISEKRLQVVPFAKLCVECQSRAELLEKIEREEDRD' A
#
# COMPACT_ATOMS: atom_id res chain seq x y z
N MET A 1 23.96 -20.76 3.82
CA MET A 1 22.99 -20.06 2.96
C MET A 1 23.62 -18.73 2.59
N ASP A 2 23.67 -18.36 1.31
CA ASP A 2 24.25 -17.09 0.84
C ASP A 2 23.32 -15.92 1.20
N LEU A 3 23.48 -15.39 2.41
CA LEU A 3 22.70 -14.28 2.96
C LEU A 3 22.69 -13.05 2.03
N GLU A 4 23.79 -12.79 1.32
CA GLU A 4 23.88 -11.70 0.34
C GLU A 4 22.89 -11.86 -0.82
N ARG A 5 22.72 -13.10 -1.32
CA ARG A 5 21.77 -13.39 -2.40
C ARG A 5 20.33 -13.23 -1.91
N GLU A 6 20.04 -13.71 -0.71
CA GLU A 6 18.71 -13.61 -0.10
C GLU A 6 18.29 -12.16 0.16
N LEU A 7 19.21 -11.35 0.72
CA LEU A 7 19.00 -9.92 0.91
C LEU A 7 18.76 -9.19 -0.42
N GLY A 8 19.54 -9.53 -1.46
CA GLY A 8 19.39 -8.95 -2.79
C GLY A 8 18.00 -9.19 -3.39
N ILE A 9 17.46 -10.40 -3.23
CA ILE A 9 16.11 -10.75 -3.68
C ILE A 9 15.06 -9.92 -2.91
N SER A 10 15.14 -9.88 -1.57
CA SER A 10 14.19 -9.14 -0.73
C SER A 10 14.11 -7.64 -1.09
N LEU A 11 15.27 -7.00 -1.28
CA LEU A 11 15.32 -5.59 -1.70
C LEU A 11 14.70 -5.36 -3.08
N MET A 12 14.93 -6.28 -4.01
CA MET A 12 14.35 -6.22 -5.36
C MET A 12 12.83 -6.37 -5.31
N GLU A 13 12.30 -7.27 -4.49
CA GLU A 13 10.86 -7.44 -4.28
C GLU A 13 10.22 -6.17 -3.70
N MET A 14 10.82 -5.58 -2.65
CA MET A 14 10.34 -4.34 -2.06
C MET A 14 10.27 -3.21 -3.09
N ARG A 15 11.32 -3.09 -3.92
CA ARG A 15 11.36 -2.09 -4.99
C ARG A 15 10.25 -2.32 -6.02
N ASN A 16 10.04 -3.56 -6.43
CA ASN A 16 9.03 -3.91 -7.42
C ASN A 16 7.61 -3.65 -6.89
N ARG A 17 7.32 -3.98 -5.63
CA ARG A 17 6.03 -3.67 -4.98
C ARG A 17 5.76 -2.16 -4.98
N ARG A 18 6.76 -1.36 -4.61
CA ARG A 18 6.63 0.11 -4.64
C ARG A 18 6.40 0.64 -6.05
N ARG A 19 7.12 0.10 -7.05
CA ARG A 19 6.92 0.47 -8.46
C ARG A 19 5.48 0.18 -8.90
N GLN A 20 4.96 -0.99 -8.56
CA GLN A 20 3.59 -1.37 -8.87
C GLN A 20 2.56 -0.43 -8.23
N SER A 21 2.76 -0.02 -6.97
CA SER A 21 1.87 0.96 -6.33
C SER A 21 1.88 2.32 -7.04
N ILE A 22 3.03 2.74 -7.57
CA ILE A 22 3.14 3.97 -8.36
C ILE A 22 2.43 3.81 -9.70
N ASP A 23 2.64 2.69 -10.40
CA ASP A 23 1.97 2.39 -11.67
C ASP A 23 0.43 2.41 -11.50
N GLU A 24 -0.09 1.80 -10.42
CA GLU A 24 -1.52 1.86 -10.07
C GLU A 24 -2.02 3.27 -9.76
N ALA A 25 -1.21 4.10 -9.10
CA ALA A 25 -1.56 5.48 -8.82
C ALA A 25 -1.64 6.32 -10.10
N LEU A 26 -0.73 6.09 -11.05
CA LEU A 26 -0.75 6.73 -12.36
C LEU A 26 -1.98 6.32 -13.18
N THR A 27 -2.37 5.04 -13.14
CA THR A 27 -3.62 4.58 -13.76
C THR A 27 -4.83 5.28 -13.17
N ARG A 28 -4.94 5.38 -11.84
CA ARG A 28 -6.03 6.13 -11.19
C ARG A 28 -6.05 7.61 -11.57
N LEU A 29 -4.88 8.21 -11.80
CA LEU A 29 -4.77 9.60 -12.24
C LEU A 29 -5.32 9.77 -13.65
N HIS A 30 -4.98 8.85 -14.56
CA HIS A 30 -5.53 8.82 -15.90
C HIS A 30 -7.06 8.62 -15.89
N ASP A 31 -7.56 7.75 -15.01
CA ASP A 31 -8.98 7.43 -14.90
C ASP A 31 -9.78 8.49 -14.11
N GLY A 32 -9.12 9.54 -13.60
CA GLY A 32 -9.76 10.61 -12.84
C GLY A 32 -10.19 10.21 -11.41
N THR A 33 -9.72 9.07 -10.90
CA THR A 33 -10.02 8.53 -9.56
C THR A 33 -8.87 8.72 -8.56
N TYR A 34 -7.80 9.39 -8.97
CA TYR A 34 -6.68 9.70 -8.09
C TYR A 34 -7.13 10.59 -6.92
N GLY A 35 -6.62 10.27 -5.74
CA GLY A 35 -7.03 10.94 -4.50
C GLY A 35 -8.33 10.44 -3.91
N MET A 36 -9.00 9.44 -4.51
CA MET A 36 -10.17 8.78 -3.91
C MET A 36 -9.78 7.48 -3.23
N CYS A 37 -10.34 7.23 -2.04
CA CYS A 37 -10.17 5.99 -1.30
C CYS A 37 -10.82 4.83 -2.06
N ALA A 38 -10.06 3.79 -2.37
CA ALA A 38 -10.57 2.64 -3.12
C ALA A 38 -11.59 1.78 -2.36
N GLU A 39 -11.75 1.99 -1.05
CA GLU A 39 -12.65 1.21 -0.21
C GLU A 39 -13.95 1.96 0.12
N CYS A 40 -13.85 3.18 0.64
CA CYS A 40 -15.03 3.97 1.02
C CYS A 40 -15.45 5.02 -0.01
N GLY A 41 -14.65 5.28 -1.04
CA GLY A 41 -14.94 6.29 -2.07
C GLY A 41 -14.80 7.74 -1.62
N ILE A 42 -14.29 8.01 -0.41
CA ILE A 42 -14.07 9.37 0.11
C ILE A 42 -12.69 9.88 -0.32
N GLU A 43 -12.53 11.20 -0.44
CA GLU A 43 -11.24 11.84 -0.71
C GLU A 43 -10.17 11.49 0.34
N ILE A 44 -8.97 11.17 -0.15
CA ILE A 44 -7.75 11.00 0.62
C ILE A 44 -7.19 12.39 0.88
N SER A 45 -6.81 12.65 2.13
CA SER A 45 -6.30 13.97 2.50
C SER A 45 -5.07 14.35 1.67
N GLU A 46 -5.03 15.61 1.23
CA GLU A 46 -3.91 16.13 0.43
C GLU A 46 -2.57 15.95 1.13
N LYS A 47 -2.50 16.22 2.44
CA LYS A 47 -1.29 16.00 3.26
C LYS A 47 -0.79 14.55 3.17
N ARG A 48 -1.69 13.57 3.10
CA ARG A 48 -1.31 12.15 2.95
C ARG A 48 -0.78 11.87 1.55
N LEU A 49 -1.39 12.43 0.50
CA LEU A 49 -0.91 12.28 -0.87
C LEU A 49 0.43 12.99 -1.11
N GLN A 50 0.71 14.10 -0.42
CA GLN A 50 2.01 14.77 -0.47
C GLN A 50 3.13 13.91 0.11
N VAL A 51 2.85 13.14 1.16
CA VAL A 51 3.84 12.24 1.81
C VAL A 51 3.91 10.88 1.12
N VAL A 52 2.76 10.34 0.74
CA VAL A 52 2.59 9.02 0.10
C VAL A 52 1.70 9.18 -1.14
N PRO A 53 2.27 9.58 -2.30
CA PRO A 53 1.51 9.88 -3.51
C PRO A 53 0.76 8.67 -4.08
N PHE A 54 1.20 7.46 -3.77
CA PHE A 54 0.57 6.22 -4.24
C PHE A 54 -0.45 5.65 -3.24
N ALA A 55 -0.85 6.42 -2.21
CA ALA A 55 -1.86 5.97 -1.25
C ALA A 55 -3.16 5.54 -1.96
N LYS A 56 -3.65 4.34 -1.62
CA LYS A 56 -4.89 3.77 -2.16
C LYS A 56 -6.08 3.94 -1.22
N LEU A 57 -5.81 4.04 0.08
CA LEU A 57 -6.80 4.13 1.15
C LEU A 57 -6.65 5.42 1.95
N CYS A 58 -7.78 5.93 2.45
CA CYS A 58 -7.78 6.97 3.49
C CYS A 58 -7.22 6.39 4.80
N VAL A 59 -6.95 7.26 5.78
CA VAL A 59 -6.37 6.86 7.07
C VAL A 59 -7.25 5.84 7.79
N GLU A 60 -8.56 6.10 7.88
CA GLU A 60 -9.51 5.20 8.56
C GLU A 60 -9.56 3.80 7.94
N CYS A 61 -9.66 3.72 6.61
CA CYS A 61 -9.67 2.45 5.88
C CYS A 61 -8.33 1.71 6.01
N GLN A 62 -7.21 2.43 5.94
CA GLN A 62 -5.89 1.86 6.15
C GLN A 62 -5.74 1.30 7.57
N SER A 63 -6.16 2.04 8.59
CA SER A 63 -6.09 1.60 9.98
C SER A 63 -6.97 0.38 10.25
N ARG A 64 -8.14 0.31 9.62
CA ARG A 64 -9.00 -0.88 9.67
C ARG A 64 -8.33 -2.10 9.02
N ALA A 65 -7.76 -1.93 7.83
CA ALA A 65 -7.06 -3.01 7.13
C ALA A 65 -5.87 -3.55 7.96
N GLU A 66 -5.09 -2.66 8.58
CA GLU A 66 -3.97 -3.05 9.46
C GLU A 66 -4.45 -3.75 10.74
N LEU A 67 -5.61 -3.39 11.28
CA LEU A 67 -6.20 -4.08 12.42
C LEU A 67 -6.65 -5.49 12.04
N LEU A 68 -7.33 -5.65 10.90
CA LEU A 68 -7.76 -6.95 10.39
C LEU A 68 -6.55 -7.86 10.13
N GLU A 69 -5.51 -7.36 9.48
CA GLU A 69 -4.27 -8.11 9.24
C GLU A 69 -3.59 -8.56 10.55
N LYS A 70 -3.67 -7.75 11.62
CA LYS A 70 -3.15 -8.14 12.94
C LYS A 70 -3.94 -9.28 13.55
N ILE A 71 -5.28 -9.22 13.49
CA ILE A 71 -6.17 -10.26 13.99
C ILE A 71 -5.88 -11.57 13.23
N GLU A 72 -5.85 -11.53 11.91
CA GLU A 72 -5.56 -12.71 11.06
C GLU A 72 -4.20 -13.36 11.42
N ARG A 73 -3.15 -12.55 11.61
CA ARG A 73 -1.82 -13.04 12.00
C ARG A 73 -1.72 -13.56 13.45
N GLU A 74 -2.68 -13.24 14.29
CA GLU A 74 -2.80 -13.78 15.65
C GLU A 74 -3.56 -15.10 15.61
N GLU A 75 -4.67 -15.17 14.86
CA GLU A 75 -5.43 -16.40 14.61
C GLU A 75 -4.60 -17.49 13.92
N ASP A 76 -3.75 -17.14 12.95
CA ASP A 76 -2.84 -18.08 12.27
C ASP A 76 -1.75 -18.67 13.19
N ARG A 77 -1.59 -18.12 14.40
CA ARG A 77 -0.52 -18.46 15.34
C ARG A 77 -0.98 -19.39 16.47
N ASP A 78 -2.28 -19.52 16.66
CA ASP A 78 -2.95 -20.40 17.63
C ASP A 78 -3.35 -21.75 16.99
#